data_AF-A0A2D5ZJ41-F1
#
_entry.id   AF-A0A2D5ZJ41-F1
#
_cell.length_a   1.000
_cell.length_b   1.000
_cell.length_c   1.000
_cell.angle_alpha   90.00
_cell.angle_beta   90.00
_cell.angle_gamma   90.00
#
_symmetry.space_group_name_H-M   'P 1'
#
loop_
_entity.id
_entity.type
_entity.pdbx_description
1 polymer ?
#
loop_
_entity_poly.entity_id
_entity_poly.type
_entity_poly.pdbx_seq_one_letter_code
_entity_poly.pdbx_strand_id
1 'polypeptide(L)'
;MPERDLLYGLTFAGLYLELAGAFLLSIEAIGFDHLERLGEGLRKHRVLSFLILLAAAVALLAMSKLGLAIHLAEAMILICSIALVSDFGPKMLGAIVHRLEKGTAGAVGFLLFALGFSLQAYVNLSLLY
;
A
#
# COMPACT_ATOMS: atom_id res chain seq x y z
N MET A 1 6.24 -4.92 -29.56
CA MET A 1 4.97 -5.58 -29.95
C MET A 1 3.89 -4.91 -29.10
N PRO A 2 3.16 -3.93 -29.64
CA PRO A 2 2.31 -3.04 -28.85
C PRO A 2 1.21 -3.77 -28.04
N GLU A 3 0.76 -4.94 -28.51
CA GLU A 3 -0.24 -5.77 -27.81
C GLU A 3 0.29 -6.39 -26.52
N ARG A 4 1.56 -6.82 -26.48
CA ARG A 4 2.17 -7.36 -25.25
C ARG A 4 2.35 -6.28 -24.19
N ASP A 5 2.76 -5.08 -24.60
CA ASP A 5 2.96 -3.95 -23.69
C ASP A 5 1.61 -3.50 -23.08
N LEU A 6 0.53 -3.55 -23.87
CA LEU A 6 -0.83 -3.31 -23.40
C LEU A 6 -1.26 -4.36 -22.36
N LEU A 7 -1.04 -5.64 -22.63
CA LEU A 7 -1.39 -6.73 -21.71
C LEU A 7 -0.62 -6.63 -20.39
N TYR A 8 0.68 -6.31 -20.42
CA TYR A 8 1.44 -6.02 -19.21
C TYR A 8 0.85 -4.86 -18.42
N GLY A 9 0.50 -3.76 -19.11
CA GLY A 9 -0.16 -2.62 -18.47
C GLY A 9 -1.48 -2.99 -17.78
N LEU A 10 -2.30 -3.84 -18.43
CA LEU A 10 -3.54 -4.34 -17.86
C LEU A 10 -3.31 -5.26 -16.64
N THR A 11 -2.28 -6.11 -16.66
CA THR A 11 -1.91 -6.92 -15.49
C THR A 11 -1.52 -6.05 -14.31
N PHE A 12 -0.71 -5.02 -14.52
CA PHE A 12 -0.34 -4.07 -13.46
C PHE A 12 -1.55 -3.32 -12.93
N ALA A 13 -2.43 -2.84 -13.83
CA ALA A 13 -3.68 -2.19 -13.41
C ALA A 13 -4.54 -3.13 -12.56
N GLY A 14 -4.65 -4.40 -12.95
CA GLY A 14 -5.36 -5.42 -12.18
C GLY A 14 -4.73 -5.67 -10.81
N LEU A 15 -3.41 -5.72 -10.73
CA LEU A 15 -2.67 -5.93 -9.49
C LEU A 15 -2.83 -4.75 -8.51
N TYR A 16 -2.83 -3.51 -9.01
CA TYR A 16 -3.11 -2.34 -8.19
C TYR A 16 -4.56 -2.30 -7.68
N LEU A 17 -5.53 -2.71 -8.52
CA LEU A 17 -6.92 -2.83 -8.10
C LEU A 17 -7.09 -3.90 -7.02
N GLU A 18 -6.46 -5.07 -7.15
CA GLU A 18 -6.46 -6.10 -6.12
C GLU A 18 -5.85 -5.62 -4.81
N LEU A 19 -4.68 -4.96 -4.87
CA LEU A 19 -4.03 -4.42 -3.68
C LEU A 19 -4.91 -3.37 -2.96
N ALA A 20 -5.52 -2.46 -3.71
CA ALA A 20 -6.44 -1.47 -3.16
C ALA A 20 -7.68 -2.15 -2.56
N GLY A 21 -8.23 -3.15 -3.24
CA GLY A 21 -9.36 -3.94 -2.76
C GLY A 21 -9.05 -4.69 -1.46
N ALA A 22 -7.93 -5.40 -1.43
CA ALA A 22 -7.45 -6.13 -0.25
C ALA A 22 -7.17 -5.21 0.94
N PHE A 23 -6.64 -4.01 0.69
CA PHE A 23 -6.44 -2.99 1.71
C PHE A 23 -7.75 -2.54 2.36
N LEU A 24 -8.78 -2.22 1.55
CA LEU A 24 -10.09 -1.82 2.06
C LEU A 24 -10.82 -2.94 2.80
N LEU A 25 -10.72 -4.18 2.31
CA LEU A 25 -11.25 -5.36 3.01
C LEU A 25 -10.56 -5.57 4.36
N SER A 26 -9.23 -5.35 4.41
CA SER A 26 -8.47 -5.45 5.65
C SER A 26 -8.86 -4.37 6.66
N ILE A 27 -9.10 -3.13 6.18
CA ILE A 27 -9.62 -2.03 7.00
C ILE A 27 -10.96 -2.41 7.63
N GLU A 28 -11.89 -2.92 6.83
CA GLU A 28 -13.22 -3.35 7.32
C GLU A 28 -13.08 -4.49 8.34
N ALA A 29 -12.20 -5.46 8.08
CA ALA A 29 -11.97 -6.61 8.97
C ALA A 29 -11.33 -6.22 10.31
N ILE A 30 -10.39 -5.27 10.31
CA ILE A 30 -9.79 -4.72 11.55
C ILE A 30 -10.84 -3.95 12.36
N GLY A 31 -11.75 -3.26 11.67
CA GLY A 31 -12.82 -2.47 12.27
C GLY A 31 -12.38 -1.06 12.65
N PHE A 32 -13.30 -0.10 12.47
CA PHE A 32 -13.07 1.33 12.63
C PHE A 32 -12.52 1.70 14.02
N ASP A 33 -13.05 1.12 15.09
CA ASP A 33 -12.61 1.39 16.47
C ASP A 33 -11.14 0.97 16.73
N HIS A 34 -10.69 -0.11 16.10
CA HIS A 34 -9.30 -0.56 16.21
C HIS A 34 -8.36 0.30 15.35
N LEU A 35 -8.81 0.70 14.15
CA LEU A 35 -8.03 1.59 13.28
C LEU A 35 -7.84 2.98 13.89
N GLU A 36 -8.85 3.52 14.57
CA GLU A 36 -8.74 4.80 15.28
C GLU A 36 -7.72 4.71 16.41
N ARG A 37 -7.80 3.66 17.26
CA ARG A 37 -6.79 3.41 18.30
C ARG A 37 -5.39 3.20 17.73
N LEU A 38 -5.27 2.52 16.58
CA LEU A 38 -3.99 2.33 15.89
C LEU A 38 -3.43 3.68 15.41
N GLY A 39 -4.27 4.54 14.83
CA GLY A 39 -3.91 5.89 14.41
C GLY A 39 -3.45 6.77 15.58
N GLU A 40 -4.16 6.72 16.70
CA GLU A 40 -3.75 7.41 17.93
C GLU A 40 -2.43 6.86 18.49
N GLY A 41 -2.25 5.54 18.48
CA GLY A 41 -1.02 4.87 18.88
C GLY A 41 0.19 5.30 18.03
N LEU A 42 0.02 5.30 16.70
CA LEU A 42 1.05 5.77 15.76
C LEU A 42 1.38 7.25 15.97
N ARG A 43 0.37 8.09 16.23
CA ARG A 43 0.56 9.52 16.54
C ARG A 43 1.28 9.73 17.87
N LYS A 44 0.93 8.97 18.91
CA LYS A 44 1.55 9.03 20.25
C LYS A 44 2.99 8.53 20.23
N HIS A 45 3.26 7.47 19.47
CA HIS A 45 4.57 6.84 19.33
C HIS A 45 5.22 7.16 17.97
N ARG A 46 5.06 8.41 17.50
CA ARG A 46 5.53 8.85 16.18
C ARG A 46 7.02 8.65 15.96
N VAL A 47 7.84 8.91 16.99
CA VAL A 47 9.29 8.68 16.95
C VAL A 47 9.61 7.18 16.84
N LEU A 48 8.92 6.35 17.61
CA LEU A 48 9.12 4.89 17.55
C LEU A 48 8.68 4.33 16.19
N SER A 49 7.55 4.79 15.66
CA SER A 49 7.04 4.41 14.34
C SER A 49 8.02 4.80 13.23
N PHE A 50 8.59 6.01 13.32
CA PHE A 50 9.65 6.46 12.42
C PHE A 50 10.89 5.55 12.49
N LEU A 51 11.35 5.20 13.70
CA LEU A 51 12.51 4.31 13.89
C LEU A 51 12.25 2.91 13.32
N ILE A 52 11.04 2.36 13.50
CA ILE A 52 10.65 1.06 12.96
C ILE A 52 10.64 1.11 11.42
N LEU A 53 10.04 2.15 10.83
CA LEU A 53 10.02 2.32 9.37
C LEU A 53 11.42 2.49 8.79
N LEU A 54 12.29 3.25 9.48
CA LEU A 54 13.69 3.41 9.10
C LEU A 54 14.43 2.07 9.15
N ALA A 55 14.27 1.30 10.23
CA ALA A 55 14.88 -0.02 10.36
C ALA A 55 14.39 -0.99 9.28
N ALA A 56 13.09 -0.99 8.97
CA ALA A 56 12.50 -1.81 7.91
C ALA A 56 13.04 -1.43 6.52
N ALA A 57 13.18 -0.13 6.24
CA ALA A 57 13.75 0.36 4.98
C ALA A 57 15.23 -0.06 4.83
N VAL A 58 16.02 0.06 5.91
CA VAL A 58 17.42 -0.40 5.92
C VAL A 58 17.51 -1.92 5.71
N ALA A 59 16.64 -2.70 6.35
CA ALA A 59 16.60 -4.15 6.17
C ALA A 59 16.23 -4.54 4.73
N LEU A 60 15.22 -3.89 4.13
CA LEU A 60 14.84 -4.08 2.73
C LEU A 60 16.00 -3.75 1.78
N LEU A 61 16.68 -2.63 1.99
CA LEU A 61 17.85 -2.25 1.21
C LEU A 61 18.96 -3.29 1.31
N ALA A 62 19.29 -3.75 2.53
CA ALA A 62 20.29 -4.79 2.75
C ALA A 62 19.93 -6.12 2.06
N MET A 63 18.64 -6.48 2.02
CA MET A 63 18.17 -7.70 1.34
C MET A 63 18.09 -7.57 -0.18
N SER A 64 17.86 -6.36 -0.71
CA SER A 64 17.54 -6.13 -2.12
C SER A 64 18.67 -6.41 -3.12
N LYS A 65 19.86 -6.84 -2.68
CA LYS A 65 21.10 -6.91 -3.49
C LYS A 65 21.47 -5.59 -4.21
N LEU A 66 20.73 -4.49 -3.99
CA LEU A 66 21.12 -3.12 -4.31
C LEU A 66 22.19 -2.68 -3.31
N GLY A 67 23.33 -3.38 -3.32
CA GLY A 67 24.53 -3.01 -2.60
C GLY A 67 25.26 -1.85 -3.26
N LEU A 68 24.53 -0.81 -3.68
CA LEU A 68 25.12 0.45 -4.09
C LEU A 68 25.27 1.33 -2.86
N ALA A 69 26.43 1.97 -2.75
CA ALA A 69 26.67 3.01 -1.76
C ALA A 69 25.60 4.10 -1.94
N ILE A 70 24.55 4.06 -1.12
CA ILE A 70 23.48 5.06 -1.13
C ILE A 70 24.15 6.40 -0.92
N HIS A 71 24.07 7.28 -1.91
CA HIS A 71 24.65 8.61 -1.79
C HIS A 71 23.95 9.35 -0.65
N LEU A 72 24.68 10.24 0.04
CA LEU A 72 24.13 11.01 1.17
C LEU A 72 22.79 11.68 0.83
N ALA A 73 22.65 12.16 -0.41
CA ALA A 73 21.41 12.75 -0.92
C ALA A 73 20.23 11.76 -0.96
N GLU A 74 20.45 10.53 -1.43
CA GLU A 74 19.42 9.49 -1.49
C GLU A 74 19.00 9.02 -0.09
N ALA A 75 19.96 8.90 0.82
CA ALA A 75 19.69 8.60 2.23
C ALA A 75 18.86 9.71 2.89
N MET A 76 19.17 10.98 2.60
CA MET A 76 18.38 12.11 3.07
C MET A 76 16.96 12.11 2.50
N ILE A 77 16.80 11.85 1.19
CA ILE A 77 15.49 11.73 0.56
C ILE A 77 14.68 10.61 1.24
N LEU A 78 15.30 9.44 1.45
CA LEU A 78 14.65 8.31 2.11
C LEU A 78 14.20 8.66 3.54
N ILE A 79 15.08 9.26 4.34
CA ILE A 79 14.77 9.69 5.71
C ILE A 79 13.61 10.70 5.72
N CYS A 80 13.65 11.70 4.84
CA CYS A 80 12.59 12.69 4.71
C CYS A 80 11.27 12.06 4.26
N SER A 81 11.30 11.12 3.32
CA SER A 81 10.11 10.37 2.88
C SER A 81 9.52 9.53 4.01
N ILE A 82 10.34 8.84 4.80
CA ILE A 82 9.88 8.04 5.94
C ILE A 82 9.31 8.94 7.04
N ALA A 83 9.93 10.09 7.30
CA ALA A 83 9.42 11.10 8.22
C ALA A 83 8.03 11.59 7.77
N LEU A 84 7.88 11.93 6.49
CA LEU A 84 6.59 12.33 5.91
C LEU A 84 5.55 11.22 6.05
N VAL A 85 5.89 9.95 5.80
CA VAL A 85 4.97 8.82 5.96
C VAL A 85 4.56 8.62 7.41
N SER A 86 5.49 8.73 8.36
CA SER A 86 5.18 8.64 9.80
C SER A 86 4.23 9.74 10.26
N ASP A 87 4.30 10.91 9.63
CA ASP A 87 3.45 12.07 9.93
C ASP A 87 2.08 11.99 9.26
N PHE A 88 2.06 11.58 8.00
CA PHE A 88 0.84 11.53 7.18
C PHE A 88 0.04 10.25 7.39
N GLY A 89 0.68 9.13 7.67
CA GLY A 89 0.03 7.82 7.86
C GLY A 89 -1.13 7.87 8.87
N PRO A 90 -0.94 8.40 10.09
CA PRO A 90 -2.01 8.53 11.08
C PRO A 90 -3.15 9.44 10.62
N LYS A 91 -2.83 10.54 9.92
CA LYS A 91 -3.83 11.48 9.38
C LYS A 91 -4.63 10.84 8.24
N MET A 92 -3.96 10.05 7.40
CA MET A 92 -4.57 9.34 6.29
C MET A 92 -5.49 8.23 6.81
N LEU A 93 -5.07 7.47 7.82
CA LEU A 93 -5.92 6.49 8.50
C LEU A 93 -7.15 7.15 9.13
N GLY A 94 -6.98 8.28 9.84
CA GLY A 94 -8.11 9.03 10.39
C GLY A 94 -9.08 9.54 9.31
N ALA A 95 -8.55 10.05 8.19
CA ALA A 95 -9.37 10.49 7.06
C ALA A 95 -10.15 9.34 6.40
N ILE A 96 -9.55 8.15 6.30
CA ILE A 96 -10.18 6.94 5.79
C ILE A 96 -11.30 6.48 6.74
N VAL A 97 -10.99 6.37 8.04
CA VAL A 97 -11.93 5.93 9.09
C VAL A 97 -13.14 6.88 9.20
N HIS A 98 -12.95 8.20 9.09
CA HIS A 98 -14.05 9.16 9.19
C HIS A 98 -14.89 9.32 7.93
N ARG A 99 -14.39 8.92 6.75
CA ARG A 99 -15.11 9.08 5.48
C ARG A 99 -15.80 7.82 4.99
N LEU A 100 -15.39 6.64 5.47
CA LEU A 100 -16.00 5.38 5.08
C LEU A 100 -17.11 5.01 6.06
N GLU A 101 -18.33 4.88 5.54
CA GLU A 101 -19.44 4.33 6.30
C GLU A 101 -19.23 2.83 6.55
N LYS A 102 -19.67 2.30 7.70
CA LYS A 102 -19.57 0.86 8.02
C LYS A 102 -20.13 0.02 6.88
N GLY A 103 -19.37 -0.97 6.40
CA GLY A 103 -19.73 -1.85 5.30
C GLY A 103 -19.46 -1.31 3.89
N THR A 104 -19.31 0.01 3.69
CA THR A 104 -18.96 0.56 2.37
C THR A 104 -17.52 0.29 1.98
N ALA A 105 -16.58 0.30 2.94
CA ALA A 105 -15.19 -0.05 2.68
C ALA A 105 -15.07 -1.53 2.26
N GLY A 106 -15.77 -2.42 2.95
CA GLY A 106 -15.86 -3.83 2.58
C GLY A 106 -16.43 -4.05 1.18
N ALA A 107 -17.54 -3.40 0.85
CA ALA A 107 -18.19 -3.54 -0.46
C ALA A 107 -17.32 -2.99 -1.60
N VAL A 108 -16.74 -1.79 -1.43
CA VAL A 108 -15.82 -1.20 -2.41
C VAL A 108 -14.56 -2.04 -2.54
N GLY A 109 -14.02 -2.52 -1.41
CA GLY A 109 -12.86 -3.40 -1.38
C GLY A 109 -13.07 -4.69 -2.16
N PHE A 110 -14.22 -5.34 -1.94
CA PHE A 110 -14.61 -6.53 -2.70
C PHE A 110 -14.73 -6.26 -4.20
N LEU A 111 -15.38 -5.15 -4.59
CA LEU A 111 -15.55 -4.79 -5.99
C LEU A 111 -14.20 -4.53 -6.68
N LEU A 112 -13.31 -3.76 -6.06
CA LEU A 112 -11.97 -3.50 -6.60
C LEU A 112 -11.16 -4.79 -6.72
N PHE A 113 -11.22 -5.64 -5.71
CA PHE A 113 -10.54 -6.93 -5.73
C PHE A 113 -11.03 -7.83 -6.86
N ALA A 114 -12.35 -8.00 -6.98
CA ALA A 114 -12.96 -8.83 -8.01
C ALA A 114 -12.66 -8.31 -9.43
N LEU A 115 -12.68 -6.98 -9.63
CA LEU A 115 -12.32 -6.37 -10.91
C LEU A 115 -10.84 -6.59 -11.25
N GLY A 116 -9.95 -6.40 -10.28
CA GLY A 116 -8.52 -6.65 -10.47
C GLY A 116 -8.22 -8.11 -10.82
N PHE A 117 -8.85 -9.05 -10.10
CA PHE A 117 -8.75 -10.48 -10.36
C PHE A 117 -9.25 -10.86 -11.75
N SER A 118 -10.43 -10.33 -12.13
CA SER A 118 -11.02 -10.59 -13.44
C SER A 118 -10.15 -10.05 -14.57
N LEU A 119 -9.53 -8.88 -14.38
CA LEU A 119 -8.64 -8.28 -15.37
C LEU A 119 -7.36 -9.09 -15.56
N GLN A 120 -6.76 -9.56 -14.46
CA GLN A 120 -5.59 -10.44 -14.53
C GLN A 120 -5.92 -11.81 -15.15
N ALA A 121 -7.08 -12.39 -14.80
CA ALA A 121 -7.56 -13.63 -15.40
C ALA A 121 -7.76 -13.49 -16.92
N TYR A 122 -8.34 -12.37 -17.37
CA TYR A 122 -8.48 -12.05 -18.78
C TYR A 122 -7.11 -11.99 -19.48
N VAL A 123 -6.15 -11.24 -18.93
CA VAL A 123 -4.82 -11.15 -19.53
C VAL A 123 -4.13 -12.52 -19.59
N ASN A 124 -4.20 -13.32 -18.53
CA ASN A 124 -3.63 -14.66 -18.51
C ASN A 124 -4.25 -15.55 -19.59
N LEU A 125 -5.56 -15.50 -19.78
CA LEU A 125 -6.25 -16.22 -20.86
C LEU A 125 -5.81 -15.71 -22.25
N SER A 126 -5.73 -14.40 -22.45
CA SER A 126 -5.27 -13.79 -23.72
C SER A 126 -3.79 -14.03 -24.04
N LEU A 127 -2.97 -14.41 -23.05
CA LEU A 127 -1.57 -14.80 -23.27
C LEU A 127 -1.43 -16.31 -23.58
N LEU A 128 -2.42 -17.11 -23.18
CA LEU A 128 -2.46 -18.56 -23.39
C LEU A 128 -3.01 -18.96 -24.77
N TYR A 129 -3.91 -18.15 -25.34
CA TYR A 129 -4.59 -18.38 -26.62
C TYR A 129 -4.20 -17.32 -27.66
#